data_AF-A0A2J0Z1G1-F1
#
_entry.id   AF-A0A2J0Z1G1-F1
#
_cell.length_a   1.000
_cell.length_b   1.000
_cell.length_c   1.000
_cell.angle_alpha   90.00
_cell.angle_beta   90.00
_cell.angle_gamma   90.00
#
_symmetry.space_group_name_H-M   'P 1'
#
loop_
_entity.id
_entity.type
_entity.pdbx_description
1 polymer ?
#
loop_
_entity_poly.entity_id
_entity_poly.type
_entity_poly.pdbx_seq_one_letter_code
_entity_poly.pdbx_strand_id
1 'polypeptide(L)'
;MFVRSRLWSDFTAQPGRTKVNIHVDGPVQGEPIVLTDESVLRALFSRQLTFDVAVNQGLLQILQDGRTHALLQAAIDSGSL
;
A
#
# COMPACT_ATOMS: atom_id res chain seq x y z
N MET A 1 8.30 25.53 -7.10
CA MET A 1 7.19 24.60 -6.75
C MET A 1 7.44 23.31 -7.52
N PHE A 2 7.82 22.23 -6.84
CA PHE A 2 8.01 20.93 -7.49
C PHE A 2 6.67 20.19 -7.51
N VAL A 3 5.99 20.23 -8.65
CA VAL A 3 4.85 19.34 -8.90
C VAL A 3 5.45 17.98 -9.25
N ARG A 4 5.52 17.07 -8.27
CA ARG A 4 5.75 15.64 -8.58
C ARG A 4 4.44 15.10 -9.14
N SER A 5 4.44 14.69 -10.41
CA SER A 5 3.37 13.87 -10.96
C SER A 5 3.27 12.62 -10.09
N ARG A 6 2.21 12.50 -9.29
CA ARG A 6 1.96 11.30 -8.49
C ARG A 6 1.40 10.26 -9.45
N LEU A 7 2.20 9.22 -9.71
CA LEU A 7 1.74 8.03 -10.40
C LEU A 7 0.85 7.25 -9.45
N TRP A 8 -0.43 7.15 -9.77
CA TRP A 8 -1.36 6.34 -9.01
C TRP A 8 -1.28 4.89 -9.50
N SER A 9 -1.36 3.99 -8.54
CA SER A 9 -1.48 2.56 -8.77
C SER A 9 -2.64 2.04 -7.94
N ASP A 10 -3.48 1.20 -8.53
CA ASP A 10 -4.43 0.41 -7.76
C ASP A 10 -3.80 -0.95 -7.41
N PHE A 11 -4.33 -1.56 -6.37
CA PHE A 11 -3.92 -2.88 -5.93
C PHE A 11 -5.14 -3.76 -5.79
N THR A 12 -5.17 -4.87 -6.53
CA THR A 12 -6.19 -5.90 -6.36
C THR A 12 -5.52 -7.20 -5.91
N ALA A 13 -5.83 -7.64 -4.70
CA ALA A 13 -5.46 -8.96 -4.20
C ALA A 13 -6.60 -9.95 -4.41
N GLN A 14 -6.30 -11.13 -4.96
CA GLN A 14 -7.16 -12.31 -4.99
C GLN A 14 -6.34 -13.50 -4.52
N PRO A 15 -6.89 -14.45 -3.73
CA PRO A 15 -6.13 -15.60 -3.22
C PRO A 15 -5.20 -16.25 -4.26
N GLY A 16 -3.89 -16.19 -4.03
CA GLY A 16 -2.83 -16.73 -4.88
C GLY A 16 -2.37 -15.81 -6.02
N ARG A 17 -2.92 -14.59 -6.16
CA ARG A 17 -2.63 -13.65 -7.24
C ARG A 17 -2.70 -12.19 -6.80
N THR A 18 -1.59 -11.49 -7.02
CA THR A 18 -1.50 -10.04 -6.89
C THR A 18 -1.57 -9.36 -8.25
N LYS A 19 -2.44 -8.37 -8.40
CA LYS A 19 -2.44 -7.47 -9.55
C LYS A 19 -2.18 -6.03 -9.11
N VAL A 20 -1.23 -5.39 -9.77
CA VAL A 20 -0.94 -3.96 -9.64
C VAL A 20 -1.21 -3.32 -11.00
N ASN A 21 -2.16 -2.39 -11.09
CA ASN A 21 -2.29 -1.56 -12.27
C ASN A 21 -1.61 -0.21 -12.00
N ILE A 22 -0.67 0.16 -12.87
CA ILE A 22 0.06 1.43 -12.80
C ILE A 22 -0.56 2.43 -13.78
N HIS A 23 -0.48 3.73 -13.47
CA HIS A 23 -1.13 4.81 -14.24
C HIS A 23 -2.66 4.75 -14.22
N VAL A 24 -3.25 4.41 -13.09
CA VAL A 24 -4.70 4.47 -12.93
C VAL A 24 -5.15 5.91 -12.65
N ASP A 25 -6.45 6.16 -12.79
CA ASP A 25 -7.04 7.39 -12.28
C ASP A 25 -6.77 7.51 -10.78
N GLY A 26 -6.67 8.75 -10.30
CA GLY A 26 -6.44 9.01 -8.87
C GLY A 26 -7.52 8.37 -7.98
N PRO A 27 -7.25 8.24 -6.68
CA PRO A 27 -8.14 7.53 -5.75
C PRO A 27 -9.54 8.13 -5.75
N VAL A 28 -10.55 7.26 -5.70
CA VAL A 28 -11.94 7.69 -5.58
C VAL A 28 -12.21 8.17 -4.15
N GLN A 29 -13.10 9.14 -3.98
CA GLN A 29 -13.47 9.62 -2.65
C GLN A 29 -13.96 8.47 -1.76
N GLY A 30 -13.35 8.32 -0.58
CA GLY A 30 -13.66 7.25 0.38
C GLY A 30 -12.80 6.00 0.22
N GLU A 31 -11.94 5.93 -0.79
CA GLU A 31 -10.94 4.87 -0.88
C GLU A 31 -9.73 5.17 0.01
N PRO A 32 -9.16 4.14 0.65
CA PRO A 32 -7.92 4.29 1.38
C PRO A 32 -6.76 4.64 0.48
N ILE A 33 -6.00 5.65 0.86
CA ILE A 33 -4.79 6.05 0.14
C ILE A 33 -3.57 5.66 0.98
N VAL A 34 -2.68 4.87 0.38
CA VAL A 34 -1.37 4.55 0.95
C VAL A 34 -0.30 5.30 0.18
N LEU A 35 0.50 6.09 0.88
CA LEU A 35 1.71 6.68 0.36
C LEU A 35 2.91 5.84 0.79
N THR A 36 3.63 5.30 -0.17
CA THR A 36 4.85 4.53 0.07
C THR A 36 5.67 4.43 -1.21
N ASP A 37 6.90 3.96 -1.09
CA ASP A 37 7.78 3.65 -2.23
C ASP A 37 7.65 2.17 -2.63
N GLU A 38 7.90 1.86 -3.91
CA GLU A 38 7.85 0.49 -4.43
C GLU A 38 8.80 -0.46 -3.68
N SER A 39 9.98 0.03 -3.26
CA SER A 39 10.95 -0.75 -2.49
C SER A 39 10.40 -1.20 -1.14
N VAL A 40 9.59 -0.35 -0.49
CA VAL A 40 8.93 -0.65 0.79
C VAL A 40 7.88 -1.74 0.59
N LEU A 41 7.07 -1.64 -0.47
CA LEU A 41 6.12 -2.70 -0.85
C LEU A 41 6.82 -4.04 -1.08
N ARG A 42 7.91 -4.04 -1.85
CA ARG A 42 8.70 -5.26 -2.12
C ARG A 42 9.26 -5.87 -0.83
N ALA A 43 9.76 -5.03 0.08
CA ALA A 43 10.30 -5.49 1.36
C ALA A 43 9.20 -6.06 2.28
N LEU A 44 8.02 -5.44 2.31
CA LEU A 44 6.84 -5.95 3.02
C LEU A 44 6.41 -7.31 2.46
N PHE A 45 6.26 -7.43 1.13
CA PHE A 45 5.86 -8.68 0.48
C PHE A 45 6.92 -9.79 0.61
N SER A 46 8.20 -9.42 0.68
CA SER A 46 9.30 -10.36 0.89
C SER A 46 9.53 -10.68 2.38
N ARG A 47 8.70 -10.14 3.29
CA ARG A 47 8.83 -10.28 4.75
C ARG A 47 10.18 -9.80 5.31
N GLN A 48 10.84 -8.89 4.60
CA GLN A 48 12.09 -8.24 5.03
C GLN A 48 11.82 -6.99 5.88
N LEU A 49 10.60 -6.46 5.79
CA LEU A 49 10.10 -5.34 6.56
C LEU A 49 8.73 -5.73 7.13
N THR A 50 8.44 -5.35 8.37
CA THR A 50 7.10 -5.51 8.94
C THR A 50 6.29 -4.23 8.74
N PHE A 51 4.97 -4.37 8.68
CA PHE A 51 4.07 -3.24 8.49
C PHE A 51 4.19 -2.20 9.62
N ASP A 52 4.20 -2.64 10.88
CA ASP A 52 4.42 -1.76 12.03
C ASP A 52 5.72 -0.97 11.93
N VAL A 53 6.82 -1.59 11.48
CA VAL A 53 8.10 -0.89 11.31
C VAL A 53 8.00 0.13 10.17
N ALA A 54 7.35 -0.22 9.06
CA ALA A 54 7.16 0.68 7.93
C ALA A 54 6.32 1.92 8.32
N VAL A 55 5.26 1.74 9.10
CA VAL A 55 4.41 2.84 9.60
C VAL A 55 5.18 3.70 10.61
N ASN A 56 5.81 3.08 11.61
CA ASN A 56 6.52 3.82 12.67
C ASN A 56 7.72 4.61 12.14
N GLN A 57 8.38 4.13 11.08
CA GLN A 57 9.49 4.84 10.43
C GLN A 57 9.02 5.83 9.34
N GLY A 58 7.71 5.97 9.12
CA GLY A 58 7.15 6.87 8.10
C GLY A 58 7.41 6.44 6.66
N LEU A 59 7.80 5.18 6.44
CA LEU A 59 8.01 4.58 5.11
C LEU A 59 6.69 4.25 4.42
N LEU A 60 5.62 4.11 5.20
CA LEU A 60 4.25 3.92 4.76
C LEU A 60 3.35 4.89 5.52
N GLN A 61 2.57 5.70 4.80
CA GLN A 61 1.58 6.60 5.39
C GLN A 61 0.20 6.28 4.84
N ILE A 62 -0.79 6.18 5.73
CA ILE A 62 -2.18 5.95 5.36
C ILE A 62 -2.91 7.29 5.45
N LEU A 63 -3.28 7.84 4.30
CA LEU A 63 -4.13 9.01 4.22
C LEU A 63 -5.58 8.53 4.23
N GLN A 64 -6.15 8.38 5.45
CA GLN A 64 -7.56 8.09 5.82
C GLN A 64 -7.91 6.69 6.39
N ASP A 65 -8.77 6.73 7.42
CA ASP A 65 -9.45 5.67 8.22
C ASP A 65 -8.56 4.58 8.85
N GLY A 66 -8.74 4.35 10.16
CA GLY A 66 -8.10 3.25 10.89
C GLY A 66 -8.53 1.86 10.42
N ARG A 67 -9.69 1.74 9.74
CA ARG A 67 -10.14 0.49 9.10
C ARG A 67 -9.18 0.01 8.00
N THR A 68 -8.58 0.94 7.28
CA THR A 68 -7.58 0.69 6.24
C THR A 68 -6.34 0.00 6.79
N HIS A 69 -5.87 0.45 7.96
CA HIS A 69 -4.70 -0.10 8.62
C HIS A 69 -4.91 -1.58 8.95
N ALA A 70 -6.06 -1.91 9.53
CA ALA A 70 -6.40 -3.29 9.88
C ALA A 70 -6.49 -4.20 8.65
N LEU A 71 -7.06 -3.72 7.54
CA LEU A 71 -7.18 -4.49 6.30
C LEU A 71 -5.81 -4.74 5.64
N LEU A 72 -4.93 -3.74 5.61
CA LEU A 72 -3.58 -3.88 5.05
C LEU A 72 -2.71 -4.80 5.90
N GLN A 73 -2.77 -4.66 7.22
CA GLN A 73 -2.08 -5.55 8.15
C GLN A 73 -2.50 -7.01 7.92
N ALA A 74 -3.81 -7.27 7.83
CA ALA A 74 -4.32 -8.61 7.57
C ALA A 74 -3.87 -9.18 6.21
N ALA A 75 -3.83 -8.37 5.16
CA ALA A 75 -3.35 -8.79 3.84
C ALA A 75 -1.86 -9.18 3.86
N ILE A 76 -1.03 -8.44 4.62
CA ILE A 76 0.40 -8.71 4.74
C ILE A 76 0.66 -9.97 5.58
N ASP A 77 -0.05 -10.12 6.71
CA ASP A 77 0.16 -11.23 7.65
C ASP A 77 -0.28 -12.58 7.08
N SER A 78 -1.35 -12.60 6.30
CA SER A 78 -1.89 -13.85 5.75
C SER A 78 -0.92 -14.55 4.78
N GLY A 79 0.07 -13.84 4.21
CA GLY A 79 0.96 -14.38 3.17
C GLY A 79 0.24 -14.89 1.91
N SER A 80 -1.10 -14.88 1.92
CA SER A 80 -1.98 -15.02 0.80
C SER A 80 -2.24 -13.63 0.27
N LEU A 81 -1.44 -13.27 -0.73
CA LEU A 81 -1.99 -12.56 -1.87
C LEU A 81 -2.63 -13.61 -2.73
#